data_AF-A0AAE1W2J9-F1
#
_entry.id   AF-A0AAE1W2J9-F1
#
_cell.length_a   1.000
_cell.length_b   1.000
_cell.length_c   1.000
_cell.angle_alpha   90.00
_cell.angle_beta   90.00
_cell.angle_gamma   90.00
#
_symmetry.space_group_name_H-M   'P 1'
#
loop_
_entity.id
_entity.type
_entity.pdbx_description
1 polymer ?
#
loop_
_entity_poly.entity_id
_entity_poly.type
_entity_poly.pdbx_seq_one_letter_code
_entity_poly.pdbx_strand_id
1 'polypeptide(L)'
;MKVAQKLYEGVQLSDGKATGLITYMRTDGLHLSDEAAKDIQSFVVEKYGLNFAAKSTRKYFKKVKNAQEAHEAIRPTDIRRLPSMLVGVLDEDSLKLYALIWSRSMACQMEPAIIEQIQCDIGNANQSIMFRSTCSKVEFLGYQAVYQDAETFRIRSNEDDEHQRSEVFEILSNLKGGEPLCLTKVEPGQHYTQPPPRYSAPVTWHRKTFYIRNHY
;
A
#
# COMPACT_ATOMS: atom_id res chain seq x y z
N MET A 1 10.19 7.37 -15.94
CA MET A 1 11.37 6.49 -16.13
C MET A 1 12.71 7.21 -15.93
N LYS A 2 12.92 8.44 -16.41
CA LYS A 2 14.18 9.20 -16.21
C LYS A 2 14.66 9.25 -14.74
N VAL A 3 13.73 9.50 -13.80
CA VAL A 3 14.03 9.53 -12.35
C VAL A 3 14.54 8.17 -11.85
N ALA A 4 13.87 7.07 -12.22
CA ALA A 4 14.30 5.72 -11.86
C ALA A 4 15.68 5.37 -12.45
N GLN A 5 15.95 5.79 -13.69
CA GLN A 5 17.25 5.58 -14.32
C GLN A 5 18.37 6.27 -13.56
N LYS A 6 18.15 7.53 -13.13
CA LYS A 6 19.11 8.26 -12.27
C LYS A 6 19.38 7.54 -10.95
N LEU A 7 18.33 7.02 -10.29
CA LEU A 7 18.49 6.26 -9.05
C LEU A 7 19.27 4.95 -9.26
N TYR A 8 19.16 4.31 -10.42
CA TYR A 8 19.88 3.07 -10.76
C TYR A 8 21.35 3.32 -11.13
N GLU A 9 21.61 4.27 -12.04
CA GLU A 9 22.96 4.61 -12.51
C GLU A 9 23.83 5.18 -11.39
N GLY A 10 23.19 5.83 -10.42
CA GLY A 10 23.77 6.23 -9.16
C GLY A 10 23.75 7.74 -8.93
N VAL A 11 23.82 8.10 -7.66
CA VAL A 11 23.94 9.49 -7.22
C VAL A 11 25.22 9.65 -6.43
N GLN A 12 25.82 10.84 -6.52
CA GLN A 12 27.04 11.15 -5.81
C GLN A 12 26.70 11.38 -4.33
N LEU A 13 27.14 10.45 -3.48
CA LEU A 13 27.00 10.58 -2.04
C LEU A 13 28.15 11.42 -1.48
N SER A 14 28.04 11.82 -0.21
CA SER A 14 29.03 12.65 0.50
C SER A 14 30.42 12.00 0.60
N ASP A 15 30.52 10.69 0.39
CA ASP A 15 31.78 9.94 0.34
C ASP A 15 32.49 10.00 -1.03
N GLY A 16 31.91 10.75 -1.99
CA GLY A 16 32.47 10.97 -3.32
C GLY A 16 32.23 9.84 -4.32
N LYS A 17 31.61 8.71 -3.92
CA LYS A 17 31.34 7.58 -4.81
C LYS A 17 29.92 7.63 -5.35
N ALA A 18 29.78 7.48 -6.68
CA ALA A 18 28.48 7.29 -7.30
C ALA A 18 27.94 5.91 -6.91
N THR A 19 26.78 5.88 -6.25
CA THR A 19 26.17 4.63 -5.77
C THR A 19 24.75 4.49 -6.31
N GLY A 20 24.45 3.36 -6.95
CA GLY A 20 23.10 2.97 -7.34
C GLY A 20 22.21 2.74 -6.12
N LEU A 21 21.09 3.45 -6.04
CA LEU A 21 20.16 3.40 -4.91
C LEU A 21 19.09 2.32 -5.07
N ILE A 22 18.77 1.91 -6.29
CA ILE A 22 17.74 0.91 -6.59
C ILE A 22 18.27 -0.14 -7.56
N THR A 23 17.63 -1.31 -7.58
CA THR A 23 17.84 -2.33 -8.60
C THR A 23 17.32 -1.89 -9.97
N TYR A 24 17.65 -2.64 -11.03
CA TYR A 24 17.32 -2.27 -12.41
C TYR A 24 15.81 -2.06 -12.63
N MET A 25 15.44 -0.89 -13.13
CA MET A 25 14.04 -0.42 -13.19
C MET A 25 13.20 -0.99 -14.34
N ARG A 26 13.81 -1.75 -15.25
CA ARG A 26 13.10 -2.41 -16.37
C ARG A 26 13.02 -3.90 -16.09
N THR A 27 12.05 -4.26 -15.25
CA THR A 27 11.79 -5.62 -14.81
C THR A 27 10.28 -5.84 -14.75
N ASP A 28 9.83 -7.03 -15.10
CA ASP A 28 8.49 -7.53 -14.81
C ASP A 28 8.47 -8.56 -13.66
N GLY A 29 9.64 -8.80 -13.07
CA GLY A 29 9.83 -9.64 -11.89
C GLY A 29 9.33 -8.95 -10.62
N LEU A 30 8.72 -9.77 -9.76
CA LEU A 30 8.25 -9.36 -8.42
C LEU A 30 9.05 -10.04 -7.30
N HIS A 31 9.99 -10.91 -7.66
CA HIS A 31 10.74 -11.69 -6.70
C HIS A 31 11.87 -10.84 -6.10
N LEU A 32 12.15 -11.07 -4.83
CA LEU A 32 13.33 -10.55 -4.15
C LEU A 32 14.33 -11.70 -4.01
N SER A 33 15.62 -11.37 -4.02
CA SER A 33 16.65 -12.31 -3.58
C SER A 33 16.40 -12.72 -2.13
N ASP A 34 16.77 -13.96 -1.77
CA ASP A 34 16.58 -14.47 -0.41
C ASP A 34 17.36 -13.64 0.62
N GLU A 35 18.51 -13.07 0.23
CA GLU A 35 19.29 -12.16 1.06
C GLU A 35 18.55 -10.84 1.32
N ALA A 36 18.07 -10.17 0.27
CA ALA A 36 17.33 -8.92 0.42
C ALA A 36 16.04 -9.11 1.22
N ALA A 37 15.32 -10.21 1.00
CA ALA A 37 14.08 -10.48 1.73
C ALA A 37 14.34 -10.71 3.23
N LYS A 38 15.44 -11.38 3.59
CA LYS A 38 15.87 -11.56 5.00
C LYS A 38 16.34 -10.25 5.62
N ASP A 39 17.09 -9.43 4.90
CA ASP A 39 17.56 -8.13 5.42
C ASP A 39 16.39 -7.18 5.67
N ILE A 40 15.44 -7.09 4.72
CA ILE A 40 14.19 -6.33 4.91
C ILE A 40 13.41 -6.86 6.13
N GLN A 41 13.22 -8.17 6.24
CA GLN A 41 12.49 -8.76 7.38
C GLN A 41 13.19 -8.44 8.71
N SER A 42 14.52 -8.55 8.75
CA SER A 42 15.32 -8.21 9.94
C SER A 42 15.17 -6.73 10.31
N PHE A 43 15.18 -5.85 9.31
CA PHE A 43 15.00 -4.42 9.52
C PHE A 43 13.57 -4.04 9.93
N VAL A 44 12.56 -4.77 9.45
CA VAL A 44 11.18 -4.62 9.95
C VAL A 44 11.10 -4.96 11.43
N VAL A 45 11.72 -6.05 11.88
CA VAL A 45 11.76 -6.42 13.30
C VAL A 45 12.44 -5.33 14.14
N GLU A 46 13.57 -4.79 13.65
CA GLU A 46 14.31 -3.73 14.33
C GLU A 46 13.51 -2.43 14.46
N LYS A 47 12.82 -2.02 13.40
CA LYS A 47 12.14 -0.71 13.34
C LYS A 47 10.70 -0.73 13.87
N TYR A 48 9.93 -1.79 13.60
CA TYR A 48 8.51 -1.88 13.96
C TYR A 48 8.20 -2.96 15.02
N GLY A 49 9.13 -3.88 15.27
CA GLY A 49 8.96 -4.98 16.21
C GLY A 49 8.53 -6.29 15.55
N LEU A 50 8.66 -7.38 16.33
CA LEU A 50 8.47 -8.75 15.83
C LEU A 50 7.08 -9.00 15.25
N ASN A 51 6.02 -8.42 15.83
CA ASN A 51 4.63 -8.63 15.39
C ASN A 51 4.35 -8.05 13.98
N PHE A 52 5.20 -7.13 13.51
CA PHE A 52 5.05 -6.53 12.18
C PHE A 52 5.79 -7.31 11.09
N ALA A 53 6.77 -8.14 11.45
CA ALA A 53 7.50 -8.95 10.47
C ALA A 53 6.70 -10.20 10.11
N ALA A 54 6.66 -10.53 8.83
CA ALA A 54 6.01 -11.76 8.38
C ALA A 54 6.64 -12.98 9.08
N LYS A 55 5.82 -13.94 9.56
CA LYS A 55 6.31 -15.17 10.22
C LYS A 55 7.28 -16.00 9.36
N SER A 56 7.15 -15.91 8.04
CA SER A 56 8.06 -16.49 7.07
C SER A 56 8.36 -15.50 5.96
N THR A 57 9.56 -15.59 5.39
CA THR A 57 9.98 -14.74 4.27
C THR A 57 9.02 -14.92 3.10
N ARG A 58 8.35 -13.83 2.70
CA ARG A 58 7.34 -13.86 1.66
C ARG A 58 8.01 -13.86 0.29
N LYS A 59 7.61 -14.83 -0.54
CA LYS A 59 8.10 -14.95 -1.91
C LYS A 59 6.99 -14.60 -2.89
N TYR A 60 7.28 -13.65 -3.77
CA TYR A 60 6.36 -13.19 -4.80
C TYR A 60 6.89 -13.61 -6.17
N PHE A 61 6.40 -14.73 -6.68
CA PHE A 61 6.76 -15.20 -8.02
C PHE A 61 5.63 -14.93 -9.00
N LYS A 62 6.02 -14.54 -10.21
CA LYS A 62 5.14 -14.47 -11.36
C LYS A 62 5.81 -15.20 -12.52
N LYS A 63 5.03 -15.96 -13.28
CA LYS A 63 5.52 -16.58 -14.51
C LYS A 63 5.85 -15.47 -15.51
N VAL A 64 7.14 -15.20 -15.67
CA VAL A 64 7.71 -14.22 -16.59
C VAL A 64 7.57 -14.78 -18.02
N LYS A 65 7.10 -13.97 -18.98
CA LYS A 65 6.92 -14.44 -20.37
C LYS A 65 8.27 -14.68 -21.08
N ASN A 66 9.33 -14.00 -20.67
CA ASN A 66 10.70 -14.19 -21.14
C ASN A 66 11.63 -14.55 -19.97
N ALA A 67 12.30 -15.71 -20.06
CA ALA A 67 13.25 -16.15 -19.03
C ALA A 67 14.49 -15.25 -18.92
N GLN A 68 14.81 -14.49 -19.98
CA GLN A 68 15.90 -13.51 -19.99
C GLN A 68 15.60 -12.26 -19.15
N GLU A 69 14.33 -12.01 -18.81
CA GLU A 69 13.87 -10.87 -17.97
C GLU A 69 13.42 -11.32 -16.57
N ALA A 70 13.82 -12.52 -16.12
CA ALA A 70 13.62 -12.99 -14.76
C ALA A 70 14.55 -12.27 -13.76
N HIS A 71 14.54 -10.95 -13.78
CA HIS A 71 15.31 -10.09 -12.89
C HIS A 71 14.54 -9.81 -11.60
N GLU A 72 15.30 -9.44 -10.57
CA GLU A 72 14.77 -9.07 -9.26
C GLU A 72 13.77 -7.89 -9.39
N ALA A 73 12.86 -7.78 -8.42
CA ALA A 73 11.97 -6.64 -8.31
C ALA A 73 12.76 -5.33 -8.11
N ILE A 74 12.11 -4.21 -8.46
CA ILE A 74 12.63 -2.88 -8.15
C ILE A 74 12.56 -2.67 -6.63
N ARG A 75 13.73 -2.54 -6.00
CA ARG A 75 13.89 -2.32 -4.55
C ARG A 75 15.12 -1.47 -4.27
N PRO A 76 15.28 -0.92 -3.05
CA PRO A 76 16.55 -0.36 -2.63
C PRO A 76 17.68 -1.40 -2.72
N THR A 77 18.87 -0.97 -3.14
CA THR A 77 20.08 -1.79 -3.09
C THR A 77 20.47 -2.12 -1.65
N ASP A 78 20.24 -1.17 -0.75
CA ASP A 78 20.39 -1.26 0.70
C ASP A 78 19.12 -0.72 1.37
N ILE A 79 18.42 -1.55 2.13
CA ILE A 79 17.16 -1.18 2.79
C ILE A 79 17.37 -0.26 4.00
N ARG A 80 18.55 -0.31 4.61
CA ARG A 80 18.91 0.48 5.81
C ARG A 80 19.23 1.93 5.45
N ARG A 81 19.41 2.22 4.15
CA ARG A 81 19.48 3.58 3.63
C ARG A 81 18.08 4.20 3.66
N LEU A 82 17.81 4.94 4.73
CA LEU A 82 16.51 5.58 4.91
C LEU A 82 16.31 6.75 3.93
N PRO A 83 15.08 6.99 3.44
CA PRO A 83 14.76 8.19 2.67
C PRO A 83 15.22 9.50 3.34
N SER A 84 15.11 9.61 4.66
CA SER A 84 15.54 10.77 5.46
C SER A 84 17.04 11.08 5.30
N MET A 85 17.88 10.06 5.15
CA MET A 85 19.33 10.20 4.94
C MET A 85 19.67 10.79 3.56
N LEU A 86 18.73 10.77 2.62
CA LEU A 86 18.92 11.23 1.24
C LEU A 86 18.32 12.63 1.00
N VAL A 87 17.76 13.25 2.04
CA VAL A 87 17.28 14.63 1.99
C VAL A 87 18.46 15.57 1.75
N GLY A 88 18.34 16.43 0.73
CA GLY A 88 19.42 17.34 0.32
C GLY A 88 20.48 16.71 -0.57
N VAL A 89 20.55 15.37 -0.65
CA VAL A 89 21.39 14.63 -1.61
C VAL A 89 20.63 14.41 -2.92
N LEU A 90 19.36 14.03 -2.82
CA LEU A 90 18.45 13.83 -3.94
C LEU A 90 17.61 15.08 -4.22
N ASP A 91 17.29 15.30 -5.49
CA ASP A 91 16.19 16.20 -5.86
C ASP A 91 14.84 15.63 -5.40
N GLU A 92 13.83 16.49 -5.33
CA GLU A 92 12.52 16.18 -4.75
C GLU A 92 11.83 14.98 -5.41
N ASP A 93 11.86 14.90 -6.75
CA ASP A 93 11.24 13.81 -7.49
C ASP A 93 11.95 12.47 -7.26
N SER A 94 13.29 12.50 -7.26
CA SER A 94 14.12 11.32 -6.97
C SER A 94 13.90 10.81 -5.55
N LEU A 95 13.79 11.72 -4.59
CA LEU A 95 13.52 11.36 -3.20
C LEU A 95 12.11 10.77 -3.03
N LYS A 96 11.08 11.37 -3.63
CA LYS A 96 9.70 10.84 -3.61
C LYS A 96 9.63 9.45 -4.23
N LEU A 97 10.30 9.23 -5.36
CA LEU A 97 10.32 7.92 -6.01
C LEU A 97 11.08 6.89 -5.16
N TYR A 98 12.23 7.27 -4.59
CA TYR A 98 12.99 6.40 -3.70
C TYR A 98 12.17 6.00 -2.46
N ALA A 99 11.52 6.96 -1.79
CA ALA A 99 10.66 6.70 -0.64
C ALA A 99 9.47 5.78 -0.98
N LEU A 100 8.91 5.90 -2.20
CA LEU A 100 7.86 5.01 -2.68
C LEU A 100 8.37 3.57 -2.90
N ILE A 101 9.56 3.43 -3.50
CA ILE A 101 10.19 2.12 -3.71
C ILE A 101 10.56 1.49 -2.36
N TRP A 102 11.18 2.26 -1.46
CA TRP A 102 11.57 1.84 -0.13
C TRP A 102 10.37 1.37 0.70
N SER A 103 9.29 2.16 0.73
CA SER A 103 8.07 1.81 1.48
C SER A 103 7.42 0.54 0.94
N ARG A 104 7.38 0.37 -0.39
CA ARG A 104 6.86 -0.85 -1.01
C ARG A 104 7.71 -2.08 -0.71
N SER A 105 9.04 -1.94 -0.69
CA SER A 105 9.95 -3.03 -0.33
C SER A 105 9.81 -3.43 1.13
N MET A 106 9.71 -2.48 2.07
CA MET A 106 9.45 -2.77 3.48
C MET A 106 8.11 -3.49 3.67
N ALA A 107 7.03 -2.89 3.16
CA ALA A 107 5.67 -3.39 3.32
C ALA A 107 5.48 -4.84 2.81
N CYS A 108 6.23 -5.27 1.80
CA CYS A 108 6.06 -6.60 1.23
C CYS A 108 6.48 -7.75 2.16
N GLN A 109 7.35 -7.49 3.15
CA GLN A 109 7.78 -8.48 4.15
C GLN A 109 7.09 -8.28 5.52
N MET A 110 6.06 -7.43 5.60
CA MET A 110 5.32 -7.16 6.83
C MET A 110 4.00 -7.92 6.90
N GLU A 111 3.50 -8.19 8.12
CA GLU A 111 2.19 -8.79 8.34
C GLU A 111 1.04 -7.95 7.76
N PRO A 112 -0.08 -8.56 7.33
CA PRO A 112 -1.21 -7.81 6.82
C PRO A 112 -1.82 -6.94 7.93
N ALA A 113 -2.50 -5.86 7.54
CA ALA A 113 -3.34 -5.14 8.47
C ALA A 113 -4.51 -6.04 8.93
N ILE A 114 -4.88 -5.96 10.20
CA ILE A 114 -6.09 -6.59 10.74
C ILE A 114 -7.14 -5.49 10.88
N ILE A 115 -8.27 -5.71 10.22
CA ILE A 115 -9.39 -4.77 10.19
C ILE A 115 -10.59 -5.49 10.79
N GLU A 116 -11.17 -4.91 11.82
CA GLU A 116 -12.46 -5.35 12.33
C GLU A 116 -13.57 -4.66 11.54
N GLN A 117 -14.60 -5.41 11.19
CA GLN A 117 -15.72 -4.91 10.41
C GLN A 117 -17.04 -5.31 11.05
N ILE A 118 -17.91 -4.33 11.22
CA ILE A 118 -19.27 -4.49 11.72
C ILE A 118 -20.23 -4.23 10.57
N GLN A 119 -21.19 -5.14 10.39
CA GLN A 119 -22.30 -4.96 9.46
C GLN A 119 -23.61 -5.03 10.26
N CYS A 120 -24.41 -3.98 10.15
CA CYS A 120 -25.72 -3.87 10.78
C CYS A 120 -26.80 -3.88 9.70
N ASP A 121 -27.75 -4.80 9.83
CA ASP A 121 -28.95 -4.87 9.01
C ASP A 121 -30.14 -4.39 9.86
N ILE A 122 -30.74 -3.26 9.47
CA ILE A 122 -31.80 -2.56 10.20
C ILE A 122 -33.08 -2.66 9.38
N GLY A 123 -34.02 -3.46 9.88
CA GLY A 123 -35.33 -3.68 9.25
C GLY A 123 -36.47 -2.95 9.95
N ASN A 124 -37.54 -2.68 9.21
CA ASN A 124 -38.83 -2.37 9.83
C ASN A 124 -39.50 -3.64 10.40
N ALA A 125 -40.57 -3.49 11.19
CA ALA A 125 -41.18 -4.59 11.95
C ALA A 125 -41.62 -5.80 11.11
N ASN A 126 -42.04 -5.58 9.86
CA ASN A 126 -42.44 -6.63 8.92
C ASN A 126 -41.33 -7.00 7.89
N GLN A 127 -40.11 -6.47 8.07
CA GLN A 127 -38.95 -6.68 7.20
C GLN A 127 -39.18 -6.34 5.71
N SER A 128 -40.16 -5.49 5.39
CA SER A 128 -40.40 -5.05 4.01
C SER A 128 -39.35 -4.07 3.49
N ILE A 129 -38.60 -3.42 4.40
CA ILE A 129 -37.51 -2.50 4.09
C ILE A 129 -36.32 -2.87 4.97
N MET A 130 -35.14 -2.97 4.37
CA MET A 130 -33.88 -3.24 5.05
C MET A 130 -32.86 -2.17 4.70
N PHE A 131 -32.33 -1.50 5.72
CA PHE A 131 -31.15 -0.65 5.61
C PHE A 131 -29.93 -1.46 6.02
N ARG A 132 -28.81 -1.28 5.32
CA ARG A 132 -27.53 -1.89 5.67
C ARG A 132 -26.51 -0.79 5.95
N SER A 133 -25.86 -0.89 7.09
CA SER A 133 -24.71 -0.06 7.44
C SER A 133 -23.50 -0.96 7.65
N THR A 134 -22.34 -0.51 7.17
CA THR A 134 -21.06 -1.18 7.36
C THR A 134 -20.05 -0.18 7.89
N CYS A 135 -19.37 -0.56 8.96
CA CYS A 135 -18.27 0.22 9.53
C CYS A 135 -17.06 -0.69 9.75
N SER A 136 -15.87 -0.12 9.74
CA SER A 136 -14.63 -0.84 10.01
C SER A 136 -13.62 0.00 10.76
N LYS A 137 -12.78 -0.68 11.54
CA LYS A 137 -11.70 -0.12 12.34
C LYS A 137 -10.45 -0.94 12.15
N VAL A 138 -9.29 -0.28 12.10
CA VAL A 138 -8.00 -0.97 11.99
C VAL A 138 -7.55 -1.37 13.39
N GLU A 139 -7.53 -2.68 13.66
CA GLU A 139 -7.07 -3.25 14.94
C GLU A 139 -5.54 -3.44 14.95
N PHE A 140 -4.96 -3.70 13.77
CA PHE A 140 -3.51 -3.79 13.61
C PHE A 140 -3.11 -3.22 12.25
N LEU A 141 -2.17 -2.28 12.23
CA LEU A 141 -1.73 -1.61 11.00
C LEU A 141 -0.98 -2.56 10.06
N GLY A 142 -0.21 -3.52 10.58
CA GLY A 142 0.67 -4.37 9.78
C GLY A 142 1.53 -3.54 8.81
N TYR A 143 1.55 -3.92 7.54
CA TYR A 143 2.29 -3.20 6.50
C TYR A 143 1.88 -1.72 6.32
N GLN A 144 0.67 -1.31 6.75
CA GLN A 144 0.22 0.08 6.63
C GLN A 144 1.06 1.03 7.48
N ALA A 145 1.66 0.53 8.58
CA ALA A 145 2.53 1.32 9.45
C ALA A 145 3.70 1.96 8.70
N VAL A 146 4.25 1.29 7.67
CA VAL A 146 5.32 1.87 6.85
C VAL A 146 4.89 3.12 6.11
N TYR A 147 3.64 3.16 5.61
CA TYR A 147 3.12 4.32 4.88
C TYR A 147 2.76 5.47 5.82
N GLN A 148 2.61 5.15 7.10
CA GLN A 148 2.47 6.11 8.20
C GLN A 148 3.82 6.47 8.85
N ASP A 149 4.95 5.99 8.35
CA ASP A 149 6.25 6.37 8.92
C ASP A 149 6.65 7.79 8.49
N ALA A 150 7.49 8.46 9.30
CA ALA A 150 8.09 9.74 8.95
C ALA A 150 8.90 9.65 7.65
N GLU A 151 9.51 8.49 7.37
CA GLU A 151 10.23 8.19 6.13
C GLU A 151 9.36 8.31 4.87
N THR A 152 8.03 8.18 5.01
CA THR A 152 7.07 8.18 3.89
C THR A 152 6.08 9.33 3.96
N PHE A 153 6.22 10.24 4.92
CA PHE A 153 5.27 11.34 5.18
C PHE A 153 4.97 12.19 3.93
N ARG A 154 5.96 12.36 3.03
CA ARG A 154 5.82 13.12 1.78
C ARG A 154 4.95 12.46 0.70
N ILE A 155 4.47 11.24 0.94
CA ILE A 155 3.59 10.46 0.04
C ILE A 155 2.12 10.50 0.52
N ARG A 156 1.84 11.07 1.70
CA ARG A 156 0.48 11.06 2.27
C ARG A 156 -0.47 12.05 1.57
N SER A 157 -1.74 11.68 1.52
CA SER A 157 -2.89 12.54 1.25
C SER A 157 -3.79 12.55 2.51
N ASN A 158 -4.03 13.75 3.05
CA ASN A 158 -4.89 14.13 4.21
C ASN A 158 -5.52 13.04 5.09
N GLU A 159 -5.22 13.11 6.40
CA GLU A 159 -5.81 12.33 7.49
C GLU A 159 -6.77 13.18 8.35
N ASP A 160 -7.88 13.63 7.77
CA ASP A 160 -8.94 14.31 8.55
C ASP A 160 -10.15 13.40 8.86
N ASP A 161 -10.11 12.12 8.43
CA ASP A 161 -11.30 11.25 8.34
C ASP A 161 -11.32 10.08 9.36
N GLU A 162 -10.28 9.94 10.20
CA GLU A 162 -10.09 8.76 11.07
C GLU A 162 -10.84 8.86 12.40
N HIS A 163 -10.97 10.07 12.96
CA HIS A 163 -11.69 10.30 14.22
C HIS A 163 -13.20 10.00 14.10
N GLN A 164 -13.86 10.45 13.04
CA GLN A 164 -15.29 10.19 12.83
C GLN A 164 -15.60 8.71 12.64
N ARG A 165 -14.71 7.95 11.98
CA ARG A 165 -14.91 6.51 11.78
C ARG A 165 -14.82 5.71 13.08
N SER A 166 -13.93 6.11 13.99
CA SER A 166 -13.79 5.43 15.29
C SER A 166 -15.04 5.61 16.16
N GLU A 167 -15.62 6.81 16.21
CA GLU A 167 -16.85 7.06 16.96
C GLU A 167 -18.04 6.25 16.44
N VAL A 168 -18.21 6.20 15.11
CA VAL A 168 -19.27 5.39 14.48
C VAL A 168 -19.08 3.89 14.77
N PHE A 169 -17.83 3.41 14.77
CA PHE A 169 -17.54 2.01 15.06
C PHE A 169 -17.96 1.62 16.48
N GLU A 170 -17.62 2.45 17.48
CA GLU A 170 -18.02 2.22 18.88
C GLU A 170 -19.54 2.28 19.08
N ILE A 171 -20.24 3.14 18.34
CA ILE A 171 -21.72 3.17 18.41
C ILE A 171 -22.29 1.86 17.86
N LEU A 172 -21.82 1.40 16.70
CA LEU A 172 -22.35 0.20 16.06
C LEU A 172 -21.94 -1.09 16.78
N SER A 173 -20.79 -1.13 17.46
CA SER A 173 -20.34 -2.29 18.24
C SER A 173 -21.20 -2.54 19.49
N ASN A 174 -21.81 -1.49 20.03
CA ASN A 174 -22.66 -1.56 21.21
C ASN A 174 -24.12 -1.97 20.90
N LEU A 175 -24.53 -1.94 19.63
CA LEU A 175 -25.88 -2.34 19.23
C LEU A 175 -26.11 -3.84 19.44
N LYS A 176 -27.28 -4.18 19.97
CA LYS A 176 -27.70 -5.59 20.15
C LYS A 176 -28.79 -5.99 19.16
N GLY A 177 -28.79 -7.26 18.78
CA GLY A 177 -29.85 -7.83 17.95
C GLY A 177 -31.23 -7.64 18.60
N GLY A 178 -32.18 -7.05 17.86
CA GLY A 178 -33.54 -6.79 18.34
C GLY A 178 -33.71 -5.50 19.16
N GLU A 179 -32.66 -4.69 19.30
CA GLU A 179 -32.75 -3.39 19.95
C GLU A 179 -33.67 -2.44 19.16
N PRO A 180 -34.65 -1.79 19.81
CA PRO A 180 -35.52 -0.84 19.14
C PRO A 180 -34.74 0.43 18.78
N LEU A 181 -34.76 0.80 17.49
CA LEU A 181 -34.14 2.03 17.00
C LEU A 181 -35.20 3.06 16.62
N CYS A 182 -34.93 4.34 16.90
CA CYS A 182 -35.78 5.44 16.50
C CYS A 182 -35.31 6.01 15.15
N LEU A 183 -36.21 6.06 14.17
CA LEU A 183 -35.92 6.71 12.89
C LEU A 183 -35.91 8.23 13.07
N THR A 184 -34.72 8.84 13.04
CA THR A 184 -34.58 10.30 13.22
C THR A 184 -34.80 11.08 11.93
N LYS A 185 -34.13 10.66 10.84
CA LYS A 185 -34.15 11.38 9.56
C LYS A 185 -34.07 10.38 8.41
N VAL A 186 -34.79 10.68 7.33
CA VAL A 186 -34.68 9.97 6.05
C VAL A 186 -34.32 10.99 4.98
N GLU A 187 -33.23 10.73 4.27
CA GLU A 187 -32.79 11.55 3.14
C GLU A 187 -32.89 10.73 1.84
N PRO A 188 -33.82 11.07 0.94
CA PRO A 188 -33.89 10.43 -0.37
C PRO A 188 -32.69 10.81 -1.23
N GLY A 189 -31.82 9.84 -1.52
CA GLY A 189 -30.69 9.99 -2.43
C GLY A 189 -31.00 9.42 -3.82
N GLN A 190 -30.80 10.21 -4.87
CA GLN A 190 -30.82 9.72 -6.25
C GLN A 190 -29.41 9.70 -6.80
N HIS A 191 -29.00 8.55 -7.35
CA HIS A 191 -27.71 8.39 -8.02
C HIS A 191 -27.92 8.04 -9.49
N TYR A 192 -27.02 8.54 -10.33
CA TYR A 192 -26.95 8.19 -11.75
C TYR A 192 -25.74 7.31 -12.00
N THR A 193 -25.89 6.33 -12.87
CA THR A 193 -24.75 5.56 -13.36
C THR A 193 -23.83 6.48 -14.14
N GLN A 194 -22.56 6.52 -13.76
CA GLN A 194 -21.56 7.25 -14.53
C GLN A 194 -21.01 6.38 -15.67
N PRO A 195 -20.64 6.97 -16.82
CA PRO A 195 -19.93 6.25 -17.86
C PRO A 195 -18.56 5.80 -17.34
N PRO A 196 -17.96 4.76 -17.94
CA PRO A 196 -16.62 4.30 -17.55
C PRO A 196 -15.60 5.44 -17.60
N PRO A 197 -14.69 5.55 -16.61
CA PRO A 197 -13.69 6.61 -16.58
C PRO A 197 -12.74 6.51 -17.79
N ARG A 198 -12.31 7.66 -18.30
CA ARG A 198 -11.30 7.73 -19.36
C ARG A 198 -9.95 7.20 -18.85
N TYR A 199 -9.13 6.70 -19.76
CA TYR A 199 -7.80 6.22 -19.42
C TYR A 199 -6.86 7.36 -19.01
N SER A 200 -6.30 7.25 -17.81
CA SER A 200 -5.08 7.96 -17.44
C SER A 200 -3.85 7.13 -17.84
N ALA A 201 -2.66 7.74 -17.87
CA ALA A 201 -1.44 7.02 -18.22
C ALA A 201 -1.24 5.72 -17.40
N PRO A 202 -1.40 5.69 -16.06
CA PRO A 202 -1.32 4.45 -15.27
C PRO A 202 -2.30 3.36 -15.73
N VAL A 203 -3.56 3.73 -16.02
CA VAL A 203 -4.60 2.78 -16.45
C VAL A 203 -4.31 2.24 -17.85
N THR A 204 -3.81 3.09 -18.75
CA THR A 204 -3.37 2.69 -20.11
C THR A 204 -2.24 1.65 -20.04
N TRP A 205 -1.25 1.86 -19.17
CA TRP A 205 -0.15 0.91 -18.97
C TRP A 205 -0.63 -0.44 -18.45
N HIS A 206 -1.53 -0.43 -17.45
CA HIS A 206 -2.11 -1.65 -16.89
C HIS A 206 -2.90 -2.45 -17.93
N ARG A 207 -3.72 -1.78 -18.76
CA ARG A 207 -4.48 -2.45 -19.82
C ARG A 207 -3.60 -2.95 -20.96
N LYS A 208 -2.59 -2.18 -21.41
CA LYS A 208 -1.66 -2.66 -22.47
C LYS A 208 -0.92 -3.92 -22.03
N THR A 209 -0.48 -3.99 -20.77
CA THR A 209 0.13 -5.22 -20.23
C THR A 209 -0.87 -6.39 -20.13
N PHE A 210 -2.17 -6.13 -19.98
CA PHE A 210 -3.20 -7.16 -20.01
C PHE A 210 -3.55 -7.63 -21.44
N TYR A 211 -3.65 -6.70 -22.40
CA TYR A 211 -4.02 -7.01 -23.79
C TYR A 211 -2.92 -7.80 -24.52
N ILE A 212 -1.65 -7.44 -24.31
CA ILE A 212 -0.51 -8.20 -24.85
C ILE A 212 -0.43 -9.61 -24.20
N ARG A 213 -1.03 -9.79 -23.00
CA ARG A 213 -1.02 -11.10 -22.34
C ARG A 213 -2.00 -12.10 -22.91
N ASN A 214 -3.14 -11.67 -23.45
CA ASN A 214 -4.20 -12.55 -23.96
C ASN A 214 -4.08 -12.93 -25.45
N HIS A 215 -3.09 -12.40 -26.16
CA HIS A 215 -2.85 -12.70 -27.58
C HIS A 215 -1.55 -13.47 -27.87
N TYR A 216 -0.89 -13.99 -26.83
CA TYR A 216 0.25 -14.92 -26.94
C TYR A 216 0.17 -16.00 -25.88
#